data_AF-A0A943P2G7-F1
#
_entry.id   AF-A0A943P2G7-F1
#
_cell.length_a   1.000
_cell.length_b   1.000
_cell.length_c   1.000
_cell.angle_alpha   90.00
_cell.angle_beta   90.00
_cell.angle_gamma   90.00
#
_symmetry.space_group_name_H-M   'P 1'
#
loop_
_entity.id
_entity.type
_entity.pdbx_description
1 polymer ?
#
loop_
_entity_poly.entity_id
_entity_poly.type
_entity_poly.pdbx_seq_one_letter_code
_entity_poly.pdbx_strand_id
1 'polypeptide(L)'
;MQEKILHGQRKNPAKNELIGGHSPDINNNNPNYAVEVLQTNIDGTQKVKFVTQYPDGNLSNIKTSTLFPESWSNSDIIESIQIVGNTTPIGVRASDGANLYRGVVNGVQVEVIKIGDVVTSGYPTGGMKTGLLPGFSGMD
;
A
#
# COMPACT_ATOMS: atom_id res chain seq x y z
N MET A 1 3.18 -8.39 -8.18
CA MET A 1 2.55 -7.07 -7.93
C MET A 1 1.52 -7.18 -6.80
N GLN A 2 0.51 -8.04 -6.94
CA GLN A 2 -0.55 -8.22 -5.94
C GLN A 2 0.00 -8.67 -4.57
N GLU A 3 0.77 -9.75 -4.49
CA GLU A 3 1.35 -10.23 -3.22
C GLU A 3 2.13 -9.15 -2.46
N LYS A 4 2.96 -8.36 -3.16
CA LYS A 4 3.64 -7.21 -2.56
C LYS A 4 2.64 -6.25 -1.94
N ILE A 5 1.60 -5.85 -2.68
CA ILE A 5 0.61 -4.88 -2.22
C ILE A 5 -0.14 -5.43 -1.00
N LEU A 6 -0.63 -6.67 -1.08
CA LEU A 6 -1.47 -7.28 -0.06
C LEU A 6 -0.66 -7.65 1.19
N HIS A 7 0.36 -8.47 1.03
CA HIS A 7 1.05 -9.18 2.12
C HIS A 7 2.46 -8.68 2.40
N GLY A 8 3.00 -7.85 1.50
CA GLY A 8 4.37 -7.37 1.54
C GLY A 8 5.38 -8.38 0.99
N GLN A 9 6.57 -7.89 0.66
CA GLN A 9 7.71 -8.76 0.29
C GLN A 9 9.03 -8.10 0.65
N ARG A 10 10.10 -8.91 0.75
CA ARG A 10 11.46 -8.38 0.84
C ARG A 10 11.75 -7.51 -0.38
N LYS A 11 12.33 -6.33 -0.12
CA LYS A 11 12.88 -5.49 -1.20
C LYS A 11 14.14 -6.11 -1.80
N ASN A 12 14.96 -6.73 -0.94
CA ASN A 12 16.13 -7.51 -1.32
C ASN A 12 16.08 -8.84 -0.55
N PRO A 13 16.15 -10.01 -1.21
CA PRO A 13 16.11 -11.31 -0.55
C PRO A 13 17.13 -11.50 0.58
N ALA A 14 18.28 -10.81 0.52
CA ALA A 14 19.34 -10.86 1.52
C ALA A 14 19.16 -9.86 2.68
N LYS A 15 18.06 -9.10 2.73
CA LYS A 15 17.78 -8.10 3.76
C LYS A 15 16.38 -8.28 4.35
N ASN A 16 16.20 -7.76 5.56
CA ASN A 16 14.92 -7.82 6.27
C ASN A 16 13.98 -6.64 5.96
N GLU A 17 14.36 -5.74 5.04
CA GLU A 17 13.55 -4.61 4.60
C GLU A 17 12.31 -5.08 3.81
N LEU A 18 11.13 -4.73 4.31
CA LEU A 18 9.83 -5.08 3.75
C LEU A 18 9.22 -3.90 2.98
N ILE A 19 8.64 -4.17 1.81
CA ILE A 19 7.85 -3.21 1.01
C ILE A 19 6.44 -3.73 0.76
N GLY A 20 5.47 -2.82 0.62
CA GLY A 20 4.05 -3.13 0.49
C GLY A 20 3.41 -3.60 1.80
N GLY A 21 2.41 -4.46 1.74
CA GLY A 21 1.67 -4.93 2.93
C GLY A 21 0.57 -3.96 3.37
N HIS A 22 -0.60 -4.13 2.78
CA HIS A 22 -1.77 -3.26 2.94
C HIS A 22 -3.09 -4.03 3.11
N SER A 23 -3.09 -5.36 3.03
CA SER A 23 -4.29 -6.17 3.26
C SER A 23 -4.67 -6.18 4.74
N PRO A 24 -5.98 -6.17 5.08
CA PRO A 24 -6.44 -6.44 6.44
C PRO A 24 -6.08 -7.85 6.94
N ASP A 25 -5.63 -8.76 6.08
CA ASP A 25 -5.12 -10.09 6.45
C ASP A 25 -3.80 -10.02 7.25
N ILE A 26 -3.14 -8.85 7.27
CA ILE A 26 -2.00 -8.55 8.16
C ILE A 26 -2.56 -8.24 9.55
N ASN A 27 -2.89 -9.28 10.31
CA ASN A 27 -3.44 -9.20 11.65
C ASN A 27 -2.94 -10.35 12.54
N ASN A 28 -3.23 -10.30 13.84
CA ASN A 28 -2.75 -11.29 14.82
C ASN A 28 -3.44 -12.66 14.76
N ASN A 29 -4.46 -12.85 13.91
CA ASN A 29 -5.02 -14.18 13.63
C ASN A 29 -4.20 -14.94 12.58
N ASN A 30 -3.33 -14.23 11.84
CA ASN A 30 -2.44 -14.82 10.86
C ASN A 30 -1.06 -15.05 11.49
N PRO A 31 -0.58 -16.31 11.59
CA PRO A 31 0.66 -16.63 12.30
C PRO A 31 1.91 -16.06 11.64
N ASN A 32 1.82 -15.61 10.38
CA ASN A 32 2.95 -14.98 9.68
C ASN A 32 3.21 -13.54 10.15
N TYR A 33 2.31 -12.94 10.93
CA TYR A 33 2.40 -11.56 11.34
C TYR A 33 2.28 -11.40 12.86
N ALA A 34 2.98 -10.40 13.40
CA ALA A 34 2.66 -9.81 14.70
C ALA A 34 2.40 -8.32 14.49
N VAL A 35 1.26 -7.85 14.96
CA VAL A 35 0.67 -6.56 14.57
C VAL A 35 0.25 -5.75 15.80
N GLU A 36 0.64 -4.48 15.81
CA GLU A 36 0.18 -3.44 16.73
C GLU A 36 -0.65 -2.43 15.93
N VAL A 37 -1.94 -2.30 16.26
CA VAL A 37 -2.81 -1.25 15.69
C VAL A 37 -2.54 0.06 16.43
N LEU A 38 -2.08 1.07 15.70
CA LEU A 38 -1.80 2.39 16.26
C LEU A 38 -3.03 3.31 16.19
N GLN A 39 -3.83 3.18 15.13
CA GLN A 39 -4.99 4.03 14.86
C GLN A 39 -5.94 3.36 13.89
N THR A 40 -7.24 3.53 14.11
CA THR A 40 -8.30 3.26 13.12
C THR A 40 -8.86 4.59 12.63
N ASN A 41 -8.87 4.80 11.33
CA ASN A 41 -9.37 6.03 10.71
C ASN A 41 -10.89 5.93 10.49
N ILE A 42 -11.53 7.09 10.25
CA ILE A 42 -12.98 7.17 10.02
C ILE A 42 -13.42 6.37 8.79
N ASP A 43 -12.57 6.27 7.77
CA ASP A 43 -12.81 5.49 6.55
C ASP A 43 -12.57 3.97 6.73
N GLY A 44 -12.31 3.52 7.97
CA GLY A 44 -12.09 2.12 8.33
C GLY A 44 -10.67 1.61 8.09
N THR A 45 -9.80 2.38 7.45
CA THR A 45 -8.38 2.01 7.29
C THR A 45 -7.67 2.01 8.64
N GLN A 46 -6.64 1.17 8.78
CA GLN A 46 -5.89 1.04 10.04
C GLN A 46 -4.42 1.39 9.82
N LYS A 47 -3.88 2.27 10.66
CA LYS A 47 -2.43 2.48 10.75
C LYS A 47 -1.86 1.47 11.74
N VAL A 48 -0.91 0.66 11.29
CA VAL A 48 -0.34 -0.43 12.06
C VAL A 48 1.19 -0.39 12.06
N LYS A 49 1.80 -0.98 13.09
CA LYS A 49 3.15 -1.52 13.03
C LYS A 49 3.07 -3.03 12.97
N PHE A 50 3.88 -3.66 12.14
CA PHE A 50 3.94 -5.11 12.08
C PHE A 50 5.33 -5.63 11.74
N VAL A 51 5.54 -6.89 12.09
CA VAL A 51 6.63 -7.72 11.57
C VAL A 51 6.04 -8.90 10.80
N THR A 52 6.75 -9.35 9.78
CA THR A 52 6.43 -10.55 8.99
C THR A 52 7.47 -11.62 9.28
N GLN A 53 7.02 -12.83 9.61
CA GLN A 53 7.88 -14.01 9.57
C GLN A 53 8.00 -14.50 8.13
N TYR A 54 9.22 -14.60 7.65
CA TYR A 54 9.53 -15.12 6.32
C TYR A 54 9.62 -16.66 6.34
N PRO A 55 9.48 -17.32 5.18
CA PRO A 55 9.57 -18.78 5.09
C PRO A 55 10.91 -19.38 5.55
N ASP A 56 11.98 -18.58 5.55
CA ASP A 56 13.30 -18.95 6.05
C ASP A 56 13.43 -18.82 7.58
N GLY A 57 12.34 -18.48 8.28
CA GLY A 57 12.28 -18.29 9.73
C GLY A 57 12.75 -16.91 10.21
N ASN A 58 13.35 -16.08 9.35
CA ASN A 58 13.77 -14.73 9.72
C ASN A 58 12.56 -13.79 9.83
N LEU A 59 12.73 -12.71 10.60
CA LEU A 59 11.74 -11.66 10.73
C LEU A 59 12.08 -10.46 9.84
N SER A 60 11.05 -9.80 9.32
CA SER A 60 11.21 -8.47 8.74
C SER A 60 11.62 -7.45 9.80
N ASN A 61 12.19 -6.33 9.36
CA ASN A 61 12.21 -5.12 10.19
C ASN A 61 10.75 -4.73 10.53
N ILE A 62 10.56 -4.04 11.66
CA ILE A 62 9.25 -3.46 11.99
C ILE A 62 8.87 -2.47 10.89
N LYS A 63 7.70 -2.68 10.30
CA LYS A 63 7.14 -1.80 9.27
C LYS A 63 5.93 -1.07 9.81
N THR A 64 5.87 0.24 9.59
CA THR A 64 4.62 0.99 9.67
C THR A 64 3.91 0.97 8.32
N SER A 65 2.60 0.70 8.32
CA SER A 65 1.77 0.72 7.13
C SER A 65 0.35 1.19 7.45
N THR A 66 -0.38 1.55 6.40
CA THR A 66 -1.83 1.72 6.46
C THR A 66 -2.45 0.53 5.74
N LEU A 67 -3.32 -0.20 6.43
CA LEU A 67 -4.09 -1.31 5.89
C LEU A 67 -5.44 -0.80 5.36
N PHE A 68 -5.95 -1.45 4.33
CA PHE A 68 -7.32 -1.28 3.86
C PHE A 68 -8.32 -1.72 4.95
N PRO A 69 -9.59 -1.28 4.88
CA PRO A 69 -10.59 -1.68 5.87
C PRO A 69 -10.76 -3.19 5.96
N GLU A 70 -11.08 -3.70 7.15
CA GLU A 70 -11.32 -5.14 7.38
C GLU A 70 -12.46 -5.71 6.52
N SER A 71 -13.37 -4.87 6.04
CA SER A 71 -14.46 -5.27 5.15
C SER A 71 -14.04 -5.47 3.69
N TRP A 72 -12.82 -5.08 3.30
CA TRP A 72 -12.33 -5.23 1.93
C TRP A 72 -11.65 -6.58 1.73
N SER A 73 -12.10 -7.31 0.72
CA SER A 73 -11.41 -8.50 0.25
C SER A 73 -10.12 -8.13 -0.50
N ASN A 74 -9.21 -9.11 -0.64
CA ASN A 74 -8.03 -8.94 -1.47
C ASN A 74 -8.39 -8.57 -2.93
N SER A 75 -9.52 -9.06 -3.47
CA SER A 75 -10.03 -8.64 -4.77
C SER A 75 -10.44 -7.17 -4.81
N ASP A 76 -11.18 -6.68 -3.80
CA ASP A 76 -11.61 -5.28 -3.74
C ASP A 76 -10.39 -4.33 -3.73
N ILE A 77 -9.34 -4.73 -3.01
CA ILE A 77 -8.08 -3.97 -2.94
C ILE A 77 -7.44 -3.88 -4.33
N ILE A 78 -7.27 -5.01 -5.02
CA ILE A 78 -6.61 -5.02 -6.33
C ILE A 78 -7.46 -4.29 -7.38
N GLU A 79 -8.77 -4.49 -7.38
CA GLU A 79 -9.68 -3.81 -8.29
C GLU A 79 -9.67 -2.29 -8.06
N SER A 80 -9.67 -1.82 -6.80
CA SER A 80 -9.58 -0.39 -6.49
C SER A 80 -8.30 0.25 -7.04
N ILE A 81 -7.17 -0.47 -6.98
CA ILE A 81 -5.87 -0.03 -7.49
C ILE A 81 -5.89 0.02 -9.02
N GLN A 82 -6.58 -0.91 -9.69
CA GLN A 82 -6.76 -0.88 -11.14
C GLN A 82 -7.66 0.28 -11.55
N ILE A 83 -8.80 0.48 -10.87
CA ILE A 83 -9.72 1.60 -11.10
C ILE A 83 -8.97 2.92 -11.01
N VAL A 84 -8.23 3.15 -9.91
CA VAL A 84 -7.49 4.40 -9.71
C VAL A 84 -6.29 4.51 -10.66
N GLY A 85 -5.57 3.42 -10.94
CA GLY A 85 -4.44 3.43 -11.87
C GLY A 85 -4.81 3.65 -13.34
N ASN A 86 -6.10 3.63 -13.67
CA ASN A 86 -6.65 3.89 -14.99
C ASN A 86 -7.27 5.29 -15.12
N THR A 87 -7.20 6.13 -14.08
CA THR A 87 -7.62 7.53 -14.16
C THR A 87 -6.50 8.42 -14.73
N THR A 88 -6.75 9.72 -14.83
CA THR A 88 -5.70 10.71 -15.10
C THR A 88 -4.71 10.76 -13.94
N PRO A 89 -3.38 10.74 -14.20
CA PRO A 89 -2.39 10.96 -13.15
C PRO A 89 -2.44 12.40 -12.62
N ILE A 90 -2.18 12.57 -11.33
CA ILE A 90 -2.12 13.86 -10.63
C ILE A 90 -0.70 14.41 -10.53
N GLY A 91 0.31 13.61 -10.88
CA GLY A 91 1.68 14.07 -10.92
C GLY A 91 2.64 13.07 -11.54
N VAL A 92 3.83 13.56 -11.87
CA VAL A 92 4.94 12.78 -12.46
C VAL A 92 6.21 12.97 -11.65
N ARG A 93 7.00 11.91 -11.52
CA ARG A 93 8.32 11.93 -10.90
C ARG A 93 9.40 11.88 -11.96
N ALA A 94 10.14 12.98 -12.12
CA ALA A 94 11.12 13.14 -13.19
C ALA A 94 12.28 12.13 -13.14
N SER A 95 12.61 11.58 -11.96
CA SER A 95 13.75 10.67 -11.81
C SER A 95 13.58 9.33 -12.52
N ASP A 96 12.33 8.87 -12.71
CA ASP A 96 12.04 7.56 -13.30
C ASP A 96 10.79 7.55 -14.19
N GLY A 97 10.17 8.71 -14.44
CA GLY A 97 8.97 8.84 -15.25
C GLY A 97 7.73 8.20 -14.60
N ALA A 98 7.75 7.95 -13.29
CA ALA A 98 6.60 7.37 -12.61
C ALA A 98 5.45 8.38 -12.52
N ASN A 99 4.22 7.90 -12.74
CA ASN A 99 3.00 8.66 -12.58
C ASN A 99 2.31 8.31 -11.26
N LEU A 100 1.82 9.34 -10.55
CA LEU A 100 1.00 9.21 -9.35
C LEU A 100 -0.47 9.40 -9.72
N TYR A 101 -1.31 8.49 -9.26
CA TYR A 101 -2.76 8.52 -9.42
C TYR A 101 -3.39 8.55 -8.03
N ARG A 102 -4.53 9.22 -7.90
CA ARG A 102 -5.29 9.25 -6.65
C ARG A 102 -6.78 9.26 -6.96
N GLY A 103 -7.52 8.44 -6.25
CA GLY A 103 -8.98 8.37 -6.36
C GLY A 103 -9.61 7.89 -5.05
N VAL A 104 -10.94 7.90 -5.00
CA VAL A 104 -11.72 7.37 -3.88
C VAL A 104 -12.59 6.23 -4.38
N VAL A 105 -12.51 5.07 -3.74
CA VAL A 105 -13.33 3.90 -4.03
C VAL A 105 -14.00 3.46 -2.74
N ASN A 106 -15.32 3.32 -2.73
CA ASN A 106 -16.12 2.91 -1.57
C ASN A 106 -15.76 3.67 -0.26
N GLY A 107 -15.53 4.98 -0.37
CA GLY A 107 -15.20 5.85 0.76
C GLY A 107 -13.73 5.86 1.19
N VAL A 108 -12.87 5.03 0.60
CA VAL A 108 -11.43 4.97 0.90
C VAL A 108 -10.64 5.66 -0.21
N GLN A 109 -9.76 6.59 0.18
CA GLN A 109 -8.82 7.21 -0.77
C GLN A 109 -7.62 6.29 -1.01
N VAL A 110 -7.30 6.07 -2.29
CA VAL A 110 -6.25 5.17 -2.75
C VAL A 110 -5.26 5.94 -3.61
N GLU A 111 -3.97 5.70 -3.40
CA GLU A 111 -2.89 6.18 -4.26
C GLU A 111 -2.27 5.02 -5.02
N VAL A 112 -1.94 5.26 -6.29
CA VAL A 112 -1.30 4.28 -7.16
C VAL A 112 -0.12 4.94 -7.86
N ILE A 113 1.00 4.23 -7.96
CA ILE A 113 2.18 4.69 -8.70
C ILE A 113 2.44 3.71 -9.84
N LYS A 114 2.49 4.21 -11.08
CA LYS A 114 2.82 3.41 -12.28
C LYS A 114 4.09 3.91 -12.97
N ILE A 115 4.85 3.01 -13.57
CA ILE A 115 5.87 3.34 -14.58
C ILE A 115 5.40 2.72 -15.90
N GLY A 116 5.06 3.55 -16.87
CA GLY A 116 4.24 3.11 -18.01
C GLY A 116 2.92 2.50 -17.50
N ASP A 117 2.61 1.28 -17.94
CA ASP A 117 1.42 0.55 -17.49
C ASP A 117 1.64 -0.32 -16.25
N VAL A 118 2.87 -0.40 -15.73
CA VAL A 118 3.19 -1.29 -14.62
C VAL A 118 2.93 -0.61 -13.29
N VAL A 119 1.99 -1.15 -12.51
CA VAL A 119 1.75 -0.74 -11.12
C VAL A 119 2.96 -1.12 -10.25
N THR A 120 3.64 -0.11 -9.73
CA THR A 120 4.79 -0.25 -8.83
C THR A 120 4.40 -0.12 -7.36
N SER A 121 3.33 0.62 -7.05
CA SER A 121 2.75 0.73 -5.69
C SER A 121 1.26 1.00 -5.77
N GLY A 122 0.51 0.54 -4.79
CA GLY A 122 -0.90 0.87 -4.57
C GLY A 122 -1.25 0.69 -3.10
N TYR A 123 -1.86 1.69 -2.46
CA TYR A 123 -2.11 1.67 -1.02
C TYR A 123 -3.20 2.66 -0.60
N PRO A 124 -3.87 2.43 0.55
CA PRO A 124 -4.82 3.39 1.10
C PRO A 124 -4.06 4.52 1.81
N THR A 125 -4.62 5.73 1.77
CA THR A 125 -3.93 6.91 2.32
C THR A 125 -4.15 7.10 3.81
N GLY A 126 -5.16 6.45 4.41
CA GLY A 126 -5.50 6.62 5.82
C GLY A 126 -6.38 7.84 6.11
N GLY A 127 -7.23 8.24 5.17
CA GLY A 127 -7.92 9.53 5.16
C GLY A 127 -7.39 10.50 4.10
N MET A 128 -8.03 11.66 3.96
CA MET A 128 -7.81 12.58 2.82
C MET A 128 -6.39 13.17 2.82
N LYS A 129 -5.50 12.65 1.97
CA LYS A 129 -4.27 13.33 1.58
C LYS A 129 -4.59 14.40 0.54
N THR A 130 -4.02 15.59 0.77
CA THR A 130 -4.28 16.78 -0.07
C THR A 130 -3.09 17.16 -0.97
N GLY A 131 -1.84 16.77 -0.65
CA GLY A 131 -0.65 17.12 -1.42
C GLY A 131 -0.02 15.96 -2.20
N LEU A 132 0.88 16.24 -3.15
CA LEU A 132 1.65 15.21 -3.88
C LEU A 132 2.65 14.51 -2.96
N LEU A 133 3.05 13.30 -3.36
CA LEU A 133 4.13 12.58 -2.69
C LEU A 133 5.48 13.28 -2.96
N PRO A 134 6.45 13.16 -2.03
CA PRO A 134 7.80 13.67 -2.27
C PRO A 134 8.38 13.20 -3.61
N GLY A 135 8.92 14.14 -4.38
CA GLY A 135 9.53 13.87 -5.69
C GLY A 135 8.55 13.87 -6.88
N PHE A 136 7.24 13.99 -6.65
CA PHE A 136 6.27 14.21 -7.72
C PHE A 136 5.99 15.71 -7.90
N SER A 137 5.93 16.12 -9.16
CA SER A 137 5.43 17.43 -9.59
C SER A 137 4.03 17.28 -10.19
N GLY A 138 3.23 18.35 -10.16
CA GLY A 138 1.91 18.35 -10.80
C GLY A 138 2.00 18.08 -12.30
N MET A 139 0.92 17.56 -12.88
CA MET A 139 0.78 17.53 -14.34
C MET A 139 0.38 18.92 -14.81
N ASP A 140 1.10 19.45 -15.80
CA ASP A 140 0.76 20.69 -16.50
C ASP A 140 -0.47 20.51 -17.42
#